data_AF-A0A9D5HAW2-F1
#
_entry.id   AF-A0A9D5HAW2-F1
#
_cell.length_a   1.000
_cell.length_b   1.000
_cell.length_c   1.000
_cell.angle_alpha   90.00
_cell.angle_beta   90.00
_cell.angle_gamma   90.00
#
_symmetry.space_group_name_H-M   'P 1'
#
loop_
_entity.id
_entity.type
_entity.pdbx_description
1 polymer ?
#
loop_
_entity_poly.entity_id
_entity_poly.type
_entity_poly.pdbx_seq_one_letter_code
_entity_poly.pdbx_strand_id
1 'polypeptide(L)'
;MEVAMDSSDPSPPCDTINAPPCATGSGSDKRFCFPGEPNSLTVEVTLQETESFNGGVIQNGREILLQGNQSTGDNFNGVPNIDHTQSYVRKDIIGWLTWLRKSIGFQDFRFDFAKGYGAKFVKVYVEESKPLFSIGEYWDSCSYSPPTFRLDYNQDNHRQRIINWIDKDWRPLCCFRFHNQGKQLKVSYGVMRDSRGKPPGVMGWWPSRAVTFIENHDTGSTQGHWPFPSSHVMEGYAYILTHPGLPMVFYDHFYDWGNSMHDQIVKLIEIRKKQDIHSRSSVRILEAKSNLYAAIIGEKVCMKIGNGSWCPSSREWTLATSGHNYAVWNK
;
A
#
# COMPACT_ATOMS: atom_id res chain seq x y z
N MET A 1 -3.77 23.23 -8.40
CA MET A 1 -3.82 22.11 -7.42
C MET A 1 -5.19 21.49 -7.59
N GLU A 2 -5.27 20.47 -8.42
CA GLU A 2 -6.54 19.87 -8.83
C GLU A 2 -6.86 18.73 -7.86
N VAL A 3 -7.93 18.89 -7.09
CA VAL A 3 -8.59 17.76 -6.46
C VAL A 3 -9.46 17.17 -7.56
N ALA A 4 -9.19 15.95 -8.01
CA ALA A 4 -10.13 15.22 -8.85
C ALA A 4 -11.38 14.89 -8.00
N MET A 5 -12.32 15.82 -7.94
CA MET A 5 -13.71 15.59 -7.57
C MET A 5 -14.51 15.83 -8.85
N ASP A 6 -14.85 14.75 -9.54
CA ASP A 6 -15.76 14.82 -10.69
C ASP A 6 -17.16 15.18 -10.16
N SER A 7 -17.62 16.39 -10.50
CA SER A 7 -18.93 16.91 -10.13
C SER A 7 -19.78 17.06 -11.39
N SER A 8 -20.63 16.09 -11.67
CA SER A 8 -21.78 16.32 -12.54
C SER A 8 -22.96 15.41 -12.16
N ASP A 9 -23.91 15.94 -11.39
CA ASP A 9 -25.30 15.51 -11.50
C ASP A 9 -26.26 16.63 -11.05
N PRO A 10 -27.30 16.99 -11.82
CA PRO A 10 -28.33 17.92 -11.39
C PRO A 10 -29.47 17.18 -10.65
N SER A 11 -29.73 17.57 -9.40
CA SER A 11 -30.86 17.08 -8.59
C SER A 11 -32.22 17.58 -9.13
N PRO A 12 -33.35 16.85 -8.90
CA PRO A 12 -34.30 17.23 -7.82
C PRO A 12 -35.15 16.03 -7.26
N PRO A 13 -36.20 16.23 -6.43
CA PRO A 13 -36.28 16.85 -5.10
C PRO A 13 -36.68 15.84 -3.98
N CYS A 14 -36.61 16.32 -2.73
CA CYS A 14 -36.94 15.63 -1.47
C CYS A 14 -38.28 14.89 -1.41
N ASP A 15 -38.30 13.72 -0.74
CA ASP A 15 -39.32 13.38 0.26
C ASP A 15 -38.87 12.27 1.26
N THR A 16 -38.97 12.61 2.55
CA THR A 16 -39.17 11.79 3.77
C THR A 16 -38.28 10.58 4.18
N ILE A 17 -37.54 10.80 5.28
CA ILE A 17 -37.44 10.01 6.54
C ILE A 17 -36.69 8.64 6.54
N ASN A 18 -35.54 8.66 7.24
CA ASN A 18 -34.82 7.56 7.94
C ASN A 18 -34.00 6.52 7.15
N ALA A 19 -32.81 6.92 6.70
CA ALA A 19 -31.54 6.16 6.75
C ALA A 19 -30.39 7.12 6.34
N PRO A 20 -29.15 7.05 6.90
CA PRO A 20 -28.04 7.77 6.31
C PRO A 20 -27.77 7.17 4.91
N PRO A 21 -27.77 7.97 3.84
CA PRO A 21 -27.66 7.45 2.48
C PRO A 21 -26.26 6.88 2.25
N CYS A 22 -26.18 5.57 1.99
CA CYS A 22 -25.06 5.00 1.25
C CYS A 22 -25.10 5.59 -0.16
N ALA A 23 -24.25 6.57 -0.42
CA ALA A 23 -24.06 7.10 -1.77
C ALA A 23 -23.53 5.98 -2.68
N THR A 24 -24.41 5.44 -3.50
CA THR A 24 -24.08 4.64 -4.69
C THR A 24 -23.71 5.61 -5.80
N GLY A 25 -22.44 6.00 -5.86
CA GLY A 25 -21.86 6.75 -6.98
C GLY A 25 -20.98 5.83 -7.81
N SER A 26 -21.24 5.72 -9.11
CA SER A 26 -20.48 4.94 -10.09
C SER A 26 -19.21 5.67 -10.54
N GLY A 27 -18.43 6.19 -9.59
CA GLY A 27 -17.07 6.69 -9.79
C GLY A 27 -16.08 5.74 -9.15
N SER A 28 -14.88 5.62 -9.71
CA SER A 28 -13.75 4.85 -9.16
C SER A 28 -13.29 5.41 -7.82
N ASP A 29 -14.07 5.17 -6.77
CA ASP A 29 -13.82 5.65 -5.42
C ASP A 29 -12.64 4.86 -4.82
N LYS A 30 -11.45 5.48 -4.81
CA LYS A 30 -10.22 4.93 -4.22
C LYS A 30 -10.33 4.94 -2.67
N ARG A 31 -11.15 4.07 -2.10
CA ARG A 31 -11.32 3.94 -0.64
C ARG A 31 -10.40 2.85 -0.09
N PHE A 32 -9.44 3.23 0.74
CA PHE A 32 -8.61 2.30 1.50
C PHE A 32 -9.23 2.02 2.88
N CYS A 33 -9.32 0.75 3.29
CA CYS A 33 -9.73 0.37 4.64
C CYS A 33 -8.54 -0.21 5.41
N PHE A 34 -8.13 0.47 6.50
CA PHE A 34 -7.20 -0.10 7.48
C PHE A 34 -8.00 -0.81 8.58
N PRO A 35 -7.78 -2.10 8.84
CA PRO A 35 -8.49 -2.81 9.89
C PRO A 35 -7.99 -2.36 11.27
N GLY A 36 -8.71 -1.43 11.93
CA GLY A 36 -8.36 -0.99 13.29
C GLY A 36 -9.08 0.25 13.83
N GLU A 37 -9.49 1.18 12.98
CA GLU A 37 -10.05 2.47 13.39
C GLU A 37 -11.34 2.74 12.58
N PRO A 38 -12.54 2.59 13.15
CA PRO A 38 -13.80 2.67 12.39
C PRO A 38 -14.06 4.03 11.70
N ASN A 39 -13.26 5.07 11.96
CA ASN A 39 -13.51 6.44 11.51
C ASN A 39 -12.27 7.17 10.94
N SER A 40 -11.15 6.50 10.65
CA SER A 40 -9.98 7.16 10.05
C SER A 40 -10.12 7.27 8.54
N LEU A 41 -10.49 8.46 8.05
CA LEU A 41 -10.48 8.76 6.61
C LEU A 41 -9.04 9.09 6.18
N THR A 42 -8.46 8.24 5.34
CA THR A 42 -7.18 8.51 4.65
C THR A 42 -7.46 9.00 3.23
N VAL A 43 -6.81 10.08 2.81
CA VAL A 43 -6.91 10.60 1.45
C VAL A 43 -5.63 10.38 0.66
N GLU A 44 -5.78 10.05 -0.62
CA GLU A 44 -4.69 10.05 -1.59
C GLU A 44 -4.32 11.49 -1.95
N VAL A 45 -3.04 11.80 -1.82
CA VAL A 45 -2.46 13.12 -2.05
C VAL A 45 -1.52 13.01 -3.23
N THR A 46 -1.93 13.59 -4.36
CA THR A 46 -1.13 13.67 -5.58
C THR A 46 -0.38 14.98 -5.65
N LEU A 47 0.95 14.88 -5.52
CA LEU A 47 1.91 15.98 -5.56
C LEU A 47 3.03 15.56 -6.52
N GLN A 48 2.89 15.79 -7.83
CA GLN A 48 3.92 15.41 -8.84
C GLN A 48 4.94 16.57 -9.02
N GLU A 49 6.16 16.47 -9.65
CA GLU A 49 7.36 17.41 -9.64
C GLU A 49 7.88 18.05 -10.98
N THR A 50 7.99 19.39 -11.16
CA THR A 50 8.22 20.08 -12.47
C THR A 50 9.61 19.83 -13.04
N GLU A 51 9.69 19.60 -14.35
CA GLU A 51 10.61 20.43 -15.15
C GLU A 51 9.95 21.77 -15.43
N SER A 52 10.75 22.82 -15.22
CA SER A 52 10.45 24.22 -15.46
C SER A 52 9.42 24.51 -16.57
N PHE A 53 8.38 25.27 -16.22
CA PHE A 53 7.63 26.03 -17.21
C PHE A 53 8.61 26.98 -17.92
N ASN A 54 8.96 26.72 -19.18
CA ASN A 54 9.66 27.70 -20.01
C ASN A 54 8.63 28.67 -20.56
N GLY A 55 8.14 29.55 -19.69
CA GLY A 55 7.24 30.63 -20.06
C GLY A 55 7.67 31.93 -19.38
N GLY A 56 7.83 32.96 -20.20
CA GLY A 56 8.07 34.33 -19.73
C GLY A 56 6.76 34.97 -19.28
N VAL A 57 6.74 35.57 -18.09
CA VAL A 57 5.70 36.50 -17.68
C VAL A 57 6.25 37.91 -17.77
N ILE A 58 5.57 38.82 -18.46
CA ILE A 58 5.98 40.23 -18.47
C ILE A 58 5.53 40.88 -17.17
N GLN A 59 6.49 41.20 -16.30
CA GLN A 59 6.26 42.01 -15.11
C GLN A 59 7.07 43.30 -15.23
N ASN A 60 6.41 44.45 -15.10
CA ASN A 60 7.03 45.77 -15.26
C ASN A 60 7.80 45.95 -16.59
N GLY A 61 7.28 45.38 -17.68
CA GLY A 61 7.91 45.48 -19.01
C GLY A 61 9.16 44.60 -19.20
N ARG A 62 9.45 43.67 -18.29
CA ARG A 62 10.53 42.68 -18.44
C ARG A 62 9.96 41.27 -18.49
N GLU A 63 10.45 40.48 -19.43
CA GLU A 63 10.20 39.04 -19.47
C GLU A 63 10.91 38.37 -18.28
N ILE A 64 10.11 37.86 -17.35
CA ILE A 64 10.60 37.04 -16.24
C ILE A 64 10.35 35.60 -16.62
N LEU A 65 11.44 34.85 -16.85
CA LEU A 65 11.37 33.41 -17.01
C LEU A 65 11.01 32.79 -15.65
N LEU A 66 9.80 32.23 -15.52
CA LEU A 66 9.40 31.48 -14.33
C LEU A 66 9.95 30.06 -14.40
N GLN A 67 11.27 29.92 -14.21
CA GLN A 67 11.92 28.62 -14.25
C GLN A 67 11.85 27.95 -12.87
N GLY A 68 11.20 26.77 -12.81
CA GLY A 68 11.30 25.88 -11.66
C GLY A 68 12.72 25.34 -11.49
N ASN A 69 13.10 24.99 -10.26
CA ASN A 69 14.38 24.33 -10.01
C ASN A 69 14.40 22.91 -10.58
N GLN A 70 15.59 22.30 -10.61
CA GLN A 70 15.75 20.91 -11.01
C GLN A 70 14.90 19.98 -10.12
N SER A 71 14.21 19.04 -10.75
CA SER A 71 13.46 17.98 -10.09
C SER A 71 14.33 17.23 -9.07
N THR A 72 13.73 16.89 -7.94
CA THR A 72 14.36 16.17 -6.83
C THR A 72 14.01 14.69 -6.79
N GLY A 73 13.12 14.23 -7.67
CA GLY A 73 12.80 12.82 -7.90
C GLY A 73 12.53 12.49 -9.38
N ASP A 74 11.76 11.43 -9.61
CA ASP A 74 11.36 11.01 -10.96
C ASP A 74 10.31 11.96 -11.56
N ASN A 75 10.40 12.26 -12.85
CA ASN A 75 9.39 13.05 -13.53
C ASN A 75 8.21 12.18 -14.01
N PHE A 76 6.98 12.63 -13.77
CA PHE A 76 5.79 12.10 -14.42
C PHE A 76 5.46 12.88 -15.71
N ASN A 77 5.47 12.22 -16.86
CA ASN A 77 5.34 12.91 -18.17
C ASN A 77 3.88 13.25 -18.56
N GLY A 78 2.88 12.81 -17.79
CA GLY A 78 1.47 13.00 -18.14
C GLY A 78 0.87 14.35 -17.75
N VAL A 79 1.47 15.06 -16.79
CA VAL A 79 1.00 16.37 -16.32
C VAL A 79 2.16 17.26 -15.89
N PRO A 80 1.93 18.58 -15.70
CA PRO A 80 2.85 19.42 -14.98
C PRO A 80 3.05 18.91 -13.57
N ASN A 81 4.25 19.12 -13.14
CA ASN A 81 4.93 18.40 -12.10
C ASN A 81 5.27 19.67 -11.18
N ILE A 82 5.45 19.64 -9.86
CA ILE A 82 5.54 20.79 -8.91
C ILE A 82 6.94 20.95 -8.28
N ASP A 83 7.53 22.15 -8.29
CA ASP A 83 8.83 22.41 -7.63
C ASP A 83 8.70 22.54 -6.10
N HIS A 84 8.88 21.42 -5.38
CA HIS A 84 8.82 21.39 -3.91
C HIS A 84 10.00 22.08 -3.22
N THR A 85 11.05 22.51 -3.95
CA THR A 85 12.15 23.28 -3.36
C THR A 85 11.73 24.72 -3.03
N GLN A 86 10.66 25.21 -3.66
CA GLN A 86 10.11 26.54 -3.40
C GLN A 86 9.35 26.59 -2.06
N SER A 87 9.64 27.59 -1.23
CA SER A 87 9.00 27.73 0.08
C SER A 87 7.51 28.04 -0.02
N TYR A 88 7.08 28.84 -1.01
CA TYR A 88 5.68 29.17 -1.21
C TYR A 88 4.86 27.94 -1.63
N VAL A 89 5.40 27.08 -2.51
CA VAL A 89 4.79 25.79 -2.86
C VAL A 89 4.56 24.93 -1.63
N ARG A 90 5.58 24.77 -0.78
CA ARG A 90 5.43 23.97 0.44
C ARG A 90 4.40 24.57 1.39
N LYS A 91 4.40 25.90 1.55
CA LYS A 91 3.43 26.61 2.39
C LYS A 91 2.00 26.36 1.93
N ASP A 92 1.75 26.43 0.62
CA ASP A 92 0.41 26.22 0.06
C ASP A 92 -0.03 24.77 0.21
N ILE A 93 0.86 23.80 -0.05
CA ILE A 93 0.59 22.37 0.18
C ILE A 93 0.28 22.10 1.66
N ILE A 94 1.07 22.64 2.59
CA ILE A 94 0.82 22.51 4.04
C ILE A 94 -0.54 23.10 4.41
N GLY A 95 -0.88 24.28 3.85
CA GLY A 95 -2.18 24.92 4.05
C GLY A 95 -3.33 24.03 3.59
N TRP A 96 -3.22 23.46 2.39
CA TRP A 96 -4.21 22.55 1.83
C TRP A 96 -4.34 21.24 2.62
N LEU A 97 -3.22 20.59 2.99
CA LEU A 97 -3.23 19.40 3.83
C LEU A 97 -3.88 19.69 5.20
N THR A 98 -3.57 20.85 5.80
CA THR A 98 -4.18 21.27 7.05
C THR A 98 -5.68 21.52 6.90
N TRP A 99 -6.12 22.10 5.77
CA TRP A 99 -7.53 22.29 5.46
C TRP A 99 -8.26 20.96 5.28
N LEU A 100 -7.68 19.99 4.56
CA LEU A 100 -8.23 18.63 4.42
C LEU A 100 -8.46 17.99 5.80
N ARG A 101 -7.52 18.16 6.74
CA ARG A 101 -7.68 17.59 8.07
C ARG A 101 -8.69 18.31 8.95
N LYS A 102 -8.58 19.63 9.03
CA LYS A 102 -9.35 20.43 9.98
C LYS A 102 -10.76 20.77 9.51
N SER A 103 -10.97 20.86 8.19
CA SER A 103 -12.24 21.33 7.61
C SER A 103 -13.02 20.19 6.96
N ILE A 104 -12.35 19.27 6.27
CA ILE A 104 -13.01 18.14 5.59
C ILE A 104 -13.10 16.90 6.51
N GLY A 105 -12.11 16.70 7.38
CA GLY A 105 -12.10 15.62 8.37
C GLY A 105 -11.22 14.43 8.01
N PHE A 106 -10.35 14.53 7.00
CA PHE A 106 -9.33 13.52 6.74
C PHE A 106 -8.34 13.45 7.92
N GLN A 107 -7.94 12.26 8.32
CA GLN A 107 -7.00 12.10 9.45
C GLN A 107 -5.56 11.91 8.95
N ASP A 108 -5.42 11.30 7.78
CA ASP A 108 -4.20 10.66 7.31
C ASP A 108 -3.98 10.84 5.79
N PHE A 109 -2.74 10.63 5.34
CA PHE A 109 -2.35 10.84 3.95
C PHE A 109 -1.65 9.63 3.32
N ARG A 110 -2.05 9.31 2.08
CA ARG A 110 -1.30 8.45 1.16
C ARG A 110 -0.66 9.34 0.09
N PHE A 111 0.65 9.48 0.14
CA PHE A 111 1.43 10.25 -0.82
C PHE A 111 1.61 9.43 -2.10
N ASP A 112 0.94 9.89 -3.16
CA ASP A 112 1.04 9.34 -4.51
C ASP A 112 2.41 9.60 -5.13
N PHE A 113 2.84 8.67 -5.98
CA PHE A 113 4.07 8.77 -6.76
C PHE A 113 5.25 9.32 -5.94
N ALA A 114 5.47 8.75 -4.75
CA ALA A 114 6.34 9.33 -3.72
C ALA A 114 7.85 9.31 -4.08
N LYS A 115 8.21 8.59 -5.16
CA LYS A 115 9.53 8.66 -5.78
C LYS A 115 9.72 9.91 -6.65
N GLY A 116 8.64 10.61 -6.97
CA GLY A 116 8.66 11.80 -7.80
C GLY A 116 9.28 13.00 -7.11
N TYR A 117 9.46 12.96 -5.78
CA TYR A 117 9.99 14.06 -4.99
C TYR A 117 10.87 13.58 -3.85
N GLY A 118 11.77 14.47 -3.41
CA GLY A 118 12.65 14.20 -2.29
C GLY A 118 11.87 13.92 -1.00
N ALA A 119 12.17 12.80 -0.34
CA ALA A 119 11.55 12.37 0.93
C ALA A 119 11.53 13.48 2.01
N LYS A 120 12.53 14.38 2.01
CA LYS A 120 12.61 15.54 2.90
C LYS A 120 11.42 16.50 2.79
N PHE A 121 10.73 16.55 1.66
CA PHE A 121 9.54 17.40 1.49
C PHE A 121 8.31 16.74 2.10
N VAL A 122 8.18 15.42 1.95
CA VAL A 122 7.12 14.66 2.60
C VAL A 122 7.22 14.76 4.11
N LYS A 123 8.45 14.74 4.64
CA LYS A 123 8.75 15.06 6.04
C LYS A 123 8.11 16.38 6.47
N VAL A 124 8.43 17.46 5.76
CA VAL A 124 7.93 18.80 6.07
C VAL A 124 6.40 18.84 6.02
N TYR A 125 5.79 18.20 5.02
CA TYR A 125 4.34 18.12 4.91
C TYR A 125 3.72 17.42 6.11
N VAL A 126 4.28 16.28 6.53
CA VAL A 126 3.76 15.50 7.65
C VAL A 126 4.01 16.20 8.99
N GLU A 127 5.19 16.78 9.23
CA GLU A 127 5.50 17.48 10.48
C GLU A 127 4.60 18.70 10.70
N GLU A 128 4.28 19.43 9.63
CA GLU A 128 3.47 20.64 9.69
C GLU A 128 1.95 20.34 9.69
N SER A 129 1.51 19.39 8.87
CA SER A 129 0.09 19.01 8.79
C SER A 129 -0.34 18.01 9.87
N LYS A 130 0.60 17.33 10.54
CA LYS A 130 0.43 16.44 11.71
C LYS A 130 -0.58 15.28 11.59
N PRO A 131 -0.66 14.54 10.47
CA PRO A 131 -1.56 13.39 10.33
C PRO A 131 -1.28 12.32 11.40
N LEU A 132 -2.23 11.43 11.69
CA LEU A 132 -1.99 10.32 12.62
C LEU A 132 -1.11 9.25 11.97
N PHE A 133 -1.24 9.13 10.65
CA PHE A 133 -0.62 8.12 9.82
C PHE A 133 -0.26 8.71 8.45
N SER A 134 0.83 8.22 7.87
CA SER A 134 1.21 8.55 6.51
C SER A 134 1.93 7.41 5.82
N ILE A 135 1.60 7.23 4.55
CA ILE A 135 2.16 6.20 3.69
C ILE A 135 2.59 6.82 2.37
N GLY A 136 3.75 6.41 1.85
CA GLY A 136 4.19 6.80 0.51
C GLY A 136 4.13 5.63 -0.45
N GLU A 137 3.62 5.87 -1.65
CA GLU A 137 3.79 4.96 -2.76
C GLU A 137 5.18 5.16 -3.40
N TYR A 138 6.16 4.42 -2.91
CA TYR A 138 7.46 4.32 -3.56
C TYR A 138 7.48 3.09 -4.49
N TRP A 139 6.96 3.25 -5.70
CA TRP A 139 6.92 2.17 -6.69
C TRP A 139 8.12 2.24 -7.64
N ASP A 140 9.06 1.32 -7.45
CA ASP A 140 10.29 1.24 -8.24
C ASP A 140 10.51 -0.16 -8.84
N SER A 141 11.42 -0.24 -9.81
CA SER A 141 11.68 -1.47 -10.57
C SER A 141 12.32 -2.55 -9.71
N CYS A 142 11.76 -3.75 -9.77
CA CYS A 142 12.39 -4.93 -9.16
C CYS A 142 13.60 -5.42 -9.96
N SER A 143 14.40 -6.29 -9.36
CA SER A 143 15.53 -6.93 -10.03
C SER A 143 15.06 -8.17 -10.81
N TYR A 144 15.50 -8.32 -12.06
CA TYR A 144 15.13 -9.41 -12.96
C TYR A 144 16.37 -10.00 -13.63
N SER A 145 16.40 -11.32 -13.79
CA SER A 145 17.52 -12.05 -14.38
C SER A 145 17.32 -12.30 -15.89
N PRO A 146 18.22 -11.82 -16.75
CA PRO A 146 18.31 -12.26 -18.15
C PRO A 146 18.67 -13.75 -18.25
N PRO A 147 18.30 -14.45 -19.35
CA PRO A 147 17.48 -13.99 -20.46
C PRO A 147 15.96 -14.16 -20.22
N THR A 148 15.59 -14.83 -19.13
CA THR A 148 14.18 -15.21 -18.89
C THR A 148 13.32 -14.06 -18.35
N PHE A 149 13.95 -12.94 -17.96
CA PHE A 149 13.32 -11.79 -17.30
C PHE A 149 12.41 -12.23 -16.13
N ARG A 150 12.83 -13.29 -15.43
CA ARG A 150 12.19 -13.74 -14.20
C ARG A 150 12.67 -12.87 -13.06
N LEU A 151 11.78 -12.62 -12.11
CA LEU A 151 12.12 -11.90 -10.91
C LEU A 151 13.24 -12.61 -10.16
N ASP A 152 14.26 -11.85 -9.79
CA ASP A 152 15.36 -12.38 -9.00
C ASP A 152 14.89 -12.79 -7.61
N TYR A 153 15.45 -13.91 -7.13
CA TYR A 153 15.25 -14.32 -5.75
C TYR A 153 15.70 -13.24 -4.75
N ASN A 154 16.84 -12.59 -5.04
CA ASN A 154 17.36 -11.51 -4.21
C ASN A 154 16.81 -10.15 -4.66
N GLN A 155 15.93 -9.58 -3.84
CA GLN A 155 15.36 -8.23 -4.04
C GLN A 155 15.94 -7.19 -3.06
N ASP A 156 17.13 -7.44 -2.49
CA ASP A 156 17.76 -6.57 -1.48
C ASP A 156 17.95 -5.14 -1.98
N ASN A 157 18.36 -4.97 -3.24
CA ASN A 157 18.51 -3.64 -3.84
C ASN A 157 17.17 -2.90 -3.90
N HIS A 158 16.08 -3.59 -4.27
CA HIS A 158 14.74 -2.99 -4.33
C HIS A 158 14.27 -2.56 -2.92
N ARG A 159 14.32 -3.46 -1.92
CA ARG A 159 13.93 -3.11 -0.55
C ARG A 159 14.86 -2.07 0.10
N GLN A 160 16.14 -2.03 -0.28
CA GLN A 160 17.09 -1.02 0.20
C GLN A 160 16.74 0.37 -0.33
N ARG A 161 16.35 0.51 -1.60
CA ARG A 161 15.95 1.83 -2.14
C ARG A 161 14.71 2.37 -1.44
N ILE A 162 13.74 1.50 -1.14
CA ILE A 162 12.58 1.85 -0.31
C ILE A 162 13.03 2.28 1.10
N ILE A 163 13.88 1.50 1.77
CA ILE A 163 14.38 1.89 3.10
C ILE A 163 15.15 3.20 3.04
N ASN A 164 15.98 3.44 2.04
CA ASN A 164 16.70 4.71 1.88
C ASN A 164 15.72 5.88 1.73
N TRP A 165 14.59 5.69 1.06
CA TRP A 165 13.54 6.70 0.99
C TRP A 165 12.86 6.92 2.35
N ILE A 166 12.60 5.84 3.11
CA ILE A 166 12.05 5.87 4.49
C ILE A 166 13.06 6.39 5.54
N ASP A 167 14.36 6.27 5.31
CA ASP A 167 15.38 6.57 6.34
C ASP A 167 16.02 7.95 6.14
N LYS A 168 15.70 8.65 5.04
CA LYS A 168 16.10 10.05 4.78
C LYS A 168 15.34 11.04 5.69
N ASP A 169 15.56 10.89 7.00
CA ASP A 169 15.15 11.76 8.10
C ASP A 169 13.64 11.87 8.41
N TRP A 170 12.79 11.04 7.79
CA TRP A 170 11.38 10.90 8.16
C TRP A 170 10.92 9.50 7.82
N ARG A 171 10.17 8.84 8.71
CA ARG A 171 9.94 7.38 8.68
C ARG A 171 8.53 6.99 8.19
N PRO A 172 8.15 7.21 6.92
CA PRO A 172 6.88 6.74 6.38
C PRO A 172 6.82 5.22 6.35
N LEU A 173 5.61 4.74 6.14
CA LEU A 173 5.38 3.36 5.77
C LEU A 173 5.43 3.23 4.24
N CYS A 174 5.92 2.11 3.71
CA CYS A 174 5.91 1.82 2.28
C CYS A 174 5.15 0.53 1.97
N CYS A 175 4.42 0.56 0.86
CA CYS A 175 3.71 -0.56 0.26
C CYS A 175 4.69 -1.68 -0.21
N PHE A 176 4.42 -2.94 0.14
CA PHE A 176 5.13 -4.12 -0.37
C PHE A 176 4.16 -5.15 -0.97
N ARG A 177 4.52 -5.65 -2.16
CA ARG A 177 3.79 -6.66 -2.95
C ARG A 177 4.46 -8.05 -2.86
N PHE A 178 3.62 -9.07 -2.80
CA PHE A 178 3.96 -10.43 -3.23
C PHE A 178 4.21 -10.54 -4.73
N HIS A 179 5.42 -10.91 -5.12
CA HIS A 179 5.67 -11.18 -6.52
C HIS A 179 5.40 -12.64 -6.88
N ASN A 180 4.61 -12.82 -7.93
CA ASN A 180 4.61 -14.04 -8.72
C ASN A 180 5.17 -13.76 -10.13
N GLN A 181 5.92 -14.73 -10.62
CA GLN A 181 6.83 -14.64 -11.77
C GLN A 181 6.09 -14.40 -13.10
N GLY A 182 6.01 -13.16 -13.55
CA GLY A 182 5.73 -12.80 -14.95
C GLY A 182 4.56 -13.55 -15.62
N LYS A 183 4.58 -13.62 -16.95
CA LYS A 183 3.53 -14.25 -17.77
C LYS A 183 3.50 -15.80 -17.67
N GLN A 184 4.29 -16.42 -16.78
CA GLN A 184 4.31 -17.88 -16.56
C GLN A 184 3.95 -18.21 -15.10
N LEU A 185 2.67 -18.51 -14.92
CA LEU A 185 1.91 -18.82 -13.71
C LEU A 185 2.45 -20.05 -12.93
N LYS A 186 3.65 -19.98 -12.34
CA LYS A 186 4.04 -20.93 -11.30
C LYS A 186 4.36 -20.20 -10.01
N VAL A 187 3.36 -20.13 -9.13
CA VAL A 187 3.54 -19.70 -7.75
C VAL A 187 4.58 -20.63 -7.11
N SER A 188 5.65 -20.04 -6.59
CA SER A 188 6.70 -20.78 -5.88
C SER A 188 6.93 -20.12 -4.54
N TYR A 189 6.52 -20.77 -3.45
CA TYR A 189 6.65 -20.19 -2.11
C TYR A 189 8.07 -20.27 -1.55
N GLY A 190 9.01 -20.90 -2.26
CA GLY A 190 10.43 -20.93 -1.89
C GLY A 190 11.09 -19.55 -1.86
N VAL A 191 10.53 -18.59 -2.61
CA VAL A 191 11.01 -17.19 -2.62
C VAL A 191 10.57 -16.40 -1.38
N MET A 192 9.71 -16.96 -0.53
CA MET A 192 9.14 -16.30 0.65
C MET A 192 10.04 -16.38 1.89
N ARG A 193 11.29 -16.81 1.72
CA ARG A 193 12.34 -16.80 2.74
C ARG A 193 13.62 -16.30 2.10
N ASP A 194 14.19 -15.23 2.61
CA ASP A 194 15.48 -14.71 2.15
C ASP A 194 16.66 -15.56 2.68
N SER A 195 17.88 -15.24 2.23
CA SER A 195 19.10 -15.96 2.61
C SER A 195 19.41 -15.91 4.11
N ARG A 196 18.76 -15.01 4.87
CA ARG A 196 18.87 -14.86 6.33
C ARG A 196 17.69 -15.46 7.07
N GLY A 197 16.81 -16.19 6.39
CA GLY A 197 15.65 -16.84 7.00
C GLY A 197 14.50 -15.89 7.32
N LYS A 198 14.51 -14.64 6.81
CA LYS A 198 13.47 -13.64 7.05
C LYS A 198 12.50 -13.54 5.87
N PRO A 199 11.29 -12.99 6.05
CA PRO A 199 10.43 -12.62 4.93
C PRO A 199 11.18 -11.75 3.89
N PRO A 200 10.97 -11.96 2.59
CA PRO A 200 11.49 -11.04 1.58
C PRO A 200 10.79 -9.66 1.70
N GLY A 201 11.36 -8.65 1.04
CA GLY A 201 10.81 -7.30 1.05
C GLY A 201 11.11 -6.48 2.30
N VAL A 202 10.44 -5.33 2.42
CA VAL A 202 10.61 -4.38 3.52
C VAL A 202 10.18 -4.99 4.86
N MET A 203 9.16 -5.89 4.85
CA MET A 203 8.70 -6.58 6.06
C MET A 203 9.83 -7.36 6.75
N GLY A 204 10.76 -7.96 6.01
CA GLY A 204 11.88 -8.69 6.61
C GLY A 204 12.94 -7.82 7.28
N TRP A 205 12.99 -6.53 6.94
CA TRP A 205 14.02 -5.59 7.42
C TRP A 205 13.45 -4.60 8.42
N TRP A 206 12.29 -4.03 8.11
CA TRP A 206 11.66 -2.99 8.89
C TRP A 206 10.13 -3.12 8.87
N PRO A 207 9.57 -4.15 9.53
CA PRO A 207 8.15 -4.46 9.41
C PRO A 207 7.26 -3.35 9.98
N SER A 208 7.71 -2.60 10.99
CA SER A 208 6.96 -1.42 11.47
C SER A 208 6.86 -0.28 10.45
N ARG A 209 7.56 -0.37 9.32
CA ARG A 209 7.54 0.58 8.19
C ARG A 209 7.04 -0.06 6.89
N ALA A 210 6.49 -1.26 6.96
CA ALA A 210 5.93 -1.96 5.80
C ALA A 210 4.40 -1.95 5.87
N VAL A 211 3.77 -1.30 4.90
CA VAL A 211 2.37 -1.56 4.58
C VAL A 211 2.34 -2.67 3.54
N THR A 212 1.57 -3.72 3.77
CA THR A 212 1.50 -4.87 2.87
C THR A 212 0.16 -4.91 2.17
N PHE A 213 0.16 -5.27 0.89
CA PHE A 213 -1.06 -5.31 0.09
C PHE A 213 -0.95 -6.39 -0.98
N ILE A 214 -2.10 -6.85 -1.46
CA ILE A 214 -2.18 -7.81 -2.59
C ILE A 214 -2.28 -7.04 -3.90
N GLU A 215 -3.25 -6.12 -3.98
CA GLU A 215 -3.50 -5.25 -5.13
C GLU A 215 -3.93 -3.85 -4.71
N ASN A 216 -3.76 -2.90 -5.62
CA ASN A 216 -4.34 -1.56 -5.57
C ASN A 216 -5.04 -1.26 -6.91
N HIS A 217 -5.52 -0.03 -7.07
CA HIS A 217 -6.25 0.41 -8.26
C HIS A 217 -5.41 0.47 -9.56
N ASP A 218 -4.08 0.53 -9.47
CA ASP A 218 -3.19 0.48 -10.65
C ASP A 218 -2.90 -0.96 -11.06
N THR A 219 -2.73 -1.83 -10.06
CA THR A 219 -2.16 -3.15 -10.31
C THR A 219 -3.23 -4.18 -10.57
N GLY A 220 -4.35 -4.07 -9.87
CA GLY A 220 -5.58 -4.81 -10.15
C GLY A 220 -6.62 -3.90 -10.81
N SER A 221 -7.88 -4.07 -10.43
CA SER A 221 -9.02 -3.32 -10.95
C SER A 221 -9.04 -3.27 -12.49
N THR A 222 -9.51 -2.17 -13.08
CA THR A 222 -9.61 -1.99 -14.52
C THR A 222 -8.28 -1.65 -15.20
N GLN A 223 -7.28 -1.15 -14.45
CA GLN A 223 -5.95 -0.85 -15.01
C GLN A 223 -5.13 -2.12 -15.24
N GLY A 224 -5.17 -3.06 -14.28
CA GLY A 224 -4.59 -4.39 -14.42
C GLY A 224 -3.12 -4.39 -14.85
N HIS A 225 -2.34 -3.39 -14.43
CA HIS A 225 -0.94 -3.26 -14.85
C HIS A 225 -0.08 -4.41 -14.31
N TRP A 226 -0.46 -4.98 -13.16
CA TRP A 226 0.29 -6.06 -12.55
C TRP A 226 -0.59 -6.88 -11.59
N PRO A 227 -1.59 -7.61 -12.12
CA PRO A 227 -2.60 -8.23 -11.28
C PRO A 227 -2.04 -9.41 -10.51
N PHE A 228 -2.57 -9.62 -9.31
CA PHE A 228 -2.28 -10.81 -8.53
C PHE A 228 -2.96 -12.03 -9.17
N PRO A 229 -2.36 -13.24 -9.14
CA PRO A 229 -3.04 -14.43 -9.65
C PRO A 229 -4.38 -14.66 -8.93
N SER A 230 -5.49 -14.52 -9.65
CA SER A 230 -6.85 -14.52 -9.09
C SER A 230 -7.17 -15.76 -8.25
N SER A 231 -6.66 -16.93 -8.64
CA SER A 231 -6.83 -18.19 -7.90
C SER A 231 -6.05 -18.29 -6.58
N HIS A 232 -5.16 -17.32 -6.30
CA HIS A 232 -4.29 -17.31 -5.11
C HIS A 232 -4.56 -16.13 -4.17
N VAL A 233 -5.57 -15.29 -4.44
CA VAL A 233 -5.85 -14.07 -3.67
C VAL A 233 -6.00 -14.36 -2.17
N MET A 234 -6.70 -15.42 -1.80
CA MET A 234 -6.86 -15.81 -0.39
C MET A 234 -5.56 -16.27 0.28
N GLU A 235 -4.62 -16.85 -0.48
CA GLU A 235 -3.30 -17.18 0.05
C GLU A 235 -2.48 -15.92 0.34
N GLY A 236 -2.61 -14.91 -0.53
CA GLY A 236 -2.07 -13.58 -0.30
C GLY A 236 -2.62 -12.95 0.98
N TYR A 237 -3.95 -12.93 1.14
CA TYR A 237 -4.60 -12.40 2.34
C TYR A 237 -4.22 -13.18 3.61
N ALA A 238 -4.20 -14.51 3.54
CA ALA A 238 -3.76 -15.34 4.65
C ALA A 238 -2.34 -14.96 5.11
N TYR A 239 -1.43 -14.62 4.19
CA TYR A 239 -0.12 -14.12 4.58
C TYR A 239 -0.15 -12.71 5.14
N ILE A 240 -0.65 -11.70 4.40
CA ILE A 240 -0.51 -10.30 4.85
C ILE A 240 -1.28 -10.02 6.15
N LEU A 241 -2.41 -10.70 6.37
CA LEU A 241 -3.22 -10.52 7.57
C LEU A 241 -2.67 -11.26 8.79
N THR A 242 -1.88 -12.33 8.61
CA THR A 242 -1.22 -13.01 9.73
C THR A 242 0.19 -12.50 10.01
N HIS A 243 0.85 -11.81 9.06
CA HIS A 243 2.25 -11.41 9.18
C HIS A 243 2.46 -10.01 9.79
N PRO A 244 3.70 -9.65 10.17
CA PRO A 244 4.07 -8.30 10.56
C PRO A 244 3.87 -7.30 9.42
N GLY A 245 4.09 -6.02 9.70
CA GLY A 245 3.62 -4.95 8.82
C GLY A 245 2.16 -4.58 9.05
N LEU A 246 1.68 -3.70 8.18
CA LEU A 246 0.37 -3.09 8.25
C LEU A 246 -0.41 -3.53 7.01
N PRO A 247 -1.27 -4.55 7.12
CA PRO A 247 -1.99 -5.04 5.96
C PRO A 247 -3.06 -4.06 5.50
N MET A 248 -3.11 -3.86 4.19
CA MET A 248 -4.15 -3.12 3.46
C MET A 248 -5.02 -4.13 2.72
N VAL A 249 -6.35 -3.97 2.86
CA VAL A 249 -7.33 -4.78 2.13
C VAL A 249 -7.85 -3.99 0.95
N PHE A 250 -7.75 -4.57 -0.24
CA PHE A 250 -8.26 -3.97 -1.47
C PHE A 250 -9.79 -4.04 -1.54
N TYR A 251 -10.42 -2.95 -2.01
CA TYR A 251 -11.88 -2.76 -2.02
C TYR A 251 -12.59 -3.86 -2.81
N ASP A 252 -12.20 -4.09 -4.06
CA ASP A 252 -12.88 -5.03 -4.97
C ASP A 252 -12.92 -6.44 -4.36
N HIS A 253 -11.82 -6.88 -3.75
CA HIS A 253 -11.76 -8.18 -3.07
C HIS A 253 -12.69 -8.27 -1.85
N PHE A 254 -12.89 -7.16 -1.14
CA PHE A 254 -13.64 -7.14 0.10
C PHE A 254 -15.14 -6.94 -0.12
N TYR A 255 -15.54 -6.17 -1.13
CA TYR A 255 -16.94 -5.84 -1.38
C TYR A 255 -17.50 -6.43 -2.68
N ASP A 256 -16.71 -6.52 -3.75
CA ASP A 256 -17.22 -6.83 -5.09
C ASP A 256 -16.99 -8.29 -5.51
N TRP A 257 -16.02 -8.98 -4.91
CA TRP A 257 -15.69 -10.39 -5.24
C TRP A 257 -16.53 -11.41 -4.45
N GLY A 258 -17.62 -10.95 -3.83
CA GLY A 258 -18.65 -11.76 -3.19
C GLY A 258 -18.40 -12.14 -1.73
N ASN A 259 -19.49 -12.53 -1.05
CA ASN A 259 -19.51 -12.74 0.41
C ASN A 259 -18.51 -13.81 0.89
N SER A 260 -18.24 -14.85 0.09
CA SER A 260 -17.27 -15.88 0.47
C SER A 260 -15.84 -15.33 0.62
N MET A 261 -15.44 -14.38 -0.24
CA MET A 261 -14.15 -13.71 -0.13
C MET A 261 -14.14 -12.76 1.07
N HIS A 262 -15.19 -11.94 1.20
CA HIS A 262 -15.40 -11.02 2.32
C HIS A 262 -15.28 -11.73 3.68
N ASP A 263 -16.07 -12.79 3.90
CA ASP A 263 -16.14 -13.51 5.17
C ASP A 263 -14.80 -14.14 5.56
N GLN A 264 -14.03 -14.62 4.58
CA GLN A 264 -12.71 -15.18 4.82
C GLN A 264 -11.70 -14.09 5.22
N ILE A 265 -11.74 -12.93 4.57
CA ILE A 265 -10.90 -11.78 4.94
C ILE A 265 -11.26 -11.29 6.35
N VAL A 266 -12.55 -11.18 6.68
CA VAL A 266 -13.04 -10.80 8.02
C VAL A 266 -12.49 -11.76 9.09
N LYS A 267 -12.60 -13.07 8.89
CA LYS A 267 -12.05 -14.08 9.83
C LYS A 267 -10.55 -13.91 10.06
N LEU A 268 -9.79 -13.63 9.01
CA LEU A 268 -8.34 -13.39 9.12
C LEU A 268 -8.04 -12.09 9.91
N ILE A 269 -8.82 -11.02 9.69
CA ILE A 269 -8.73 -9.77 10.46
C ILE A 269 -9.05 -10.01 11.94
N GLU A 270 -10.10 -10.76 12.24
CA GLU A 270 -10.49 -11.11 13.60
C GLU A 270 -9.41 -11.91 14.32
N ILE A 271 -8.81 -12.91 13.65
CA ILE A 271 -7.68 -13.67 14.18
C ILE A 271 -6.50 -12.73 14.49
N ARG A 272 -6.16 -11.84 13.54
CA ARG A 272 -5.08 -10.86 13.73
C ARG A 272 -5.30 -10.01 14.97
N LYS A 273 -6.51 -9.45 15.13
CA LYS A 273 -6.90 -8.61 16.25
C LYS A 273 -6.89 -9.39 17.57
N LYS A 274 -7.56 -10.54 17.62
CA LYS A 274 -7.70 -11.37 18.82
C LYS A 274 -6.35 -11.85 19.35
N GLN A 275 -5.41 -12.16 18.45
CA GLN A 275 -4.08 -12.63 18.79
C GLN A 275 -3.06 -11.49 18.99
N ASP A 276 -3.50 -10.24 18.90
CA ASP A 276 -2.65 -9.05 19.02
C ASP A 276 -1.41 -9.15 18.11
N ILE A 277 -1.65 -9.53 16.85
CA ILE A 277 -0.63 -9.50 15.81
C ILE A 277 -0.55 -8.08 15.28
N HIS A 278 0.64 -7.49 15.41
CA HIS A 278 0.89 -6.10 15.09
C HIS A 278 2.11 -5.96 14.16
N SER A 279 2.39 -4.73 13.73
CA SER A 279 3.42 -4.46 12.71
C SER A 279 4.84 -4.89 13.11
N ARG A 280 5.11 -5.11 14.40
CA ARG A 280 6.40 -5.56 14.94
C ARG A 280 6.44 -7.02 15.41
N SER A 281 5.38 -7.81 15.16
CA SER A 281 5.36 -9.20 15.63
C SER A 281 6.55 -9.98 15.04
N SER A 282 7.07 -10.96 15.77
CA SER A 282 8.13 -11.82 15.25
C SER A 282 7.58 -12.77 14.18
N VAL A 283 8.42 -13.20 13.23
CA VAL A 283 8.10 -14.26 12.27
C VAL A 283 9.20 -15.30 12.31
N ARG A 284 8.78 -16.56 12.39
CA ARG A 284 9.66 -17.73 12.26
C ARG A 284 9.13 -18.60 11.12
N ILE A 285 9.86 -18.59 10.00
CA ILE A 285 9.52 -19.38 8.81
C ILE A 285 9.94 -20.83 9.06
N LEU A 286 8.99 -21.76 8.97
CA LEU A 286 9.22 -23.19 9.16
C LEU A 286 9.47 -23.88 7.82
N GLU A 287 8.69 -23.50 6.80
CA GLU A 287 8.75 -24.10 5.47
C GLU A 287 8.71 -23.01 4.40
N ALA A 288 9.56 -23.16 3.37
CA ALA A 288 9.58 -22.32 2.18
C ALA A 288 10.02 -23.18 0.99
N LYS A 289 9.07 -23.90 0.43
CA LYS A 289 9.20 -24.85 -0.69
C LYS A 289 8.38 -24.35 -1.88
N SER A 290 8.56 -24.96 -3.05
CA SER A 290 7.82 -24.55 -4.26
C SER A 290 6.30 -24.58 -4.10
N ASN A 291 5.77 -25.47 -3.27
CA ASN A 291 4.33 -25.68 -3.12
C ASN A 291 3.81 -25.50 -1.68
N LEU A 292 4.65 -25.04 -0.76
CA LEU A 292 4.32 -24.88 0.65
C LEU A 292 5.12 -23.74 1.25
N TYR A 293 4.42 -22.85 1.93
CA TYR A 293 5.00 -21.97 2.93
C TYR A 293 4.29 -22.17 4.26
N ALA A 294 5.04 -22.19 5.35
CA ALA A 294 4.49 -22.22 6.70
C ALA A 294 5.33 -21.37 7.65
N ALA A 295 4.66 -20.65 8.54
CA ALA A 295 5.30 -19.75 9.49
C ALA A 295 4.55 -19.67 10.83
N ILE A 296 5.28 -19.30 11.87
CA ILE A 296 4.75 -18.90 13.17
C ILE A 296 4.97 -17.40 13.35
N ILE A 297 3.91 -16.69 13.75
CA ILE A 297 3.89 -15.24 13.93
C ILE A 297 3.56 -14.91 15.38
N GLY A 298 4.42 -14.12 16.01
CA GLY A 298 4.29 -13.68 17.40
C GLY A 298 4.24 -14.83 18.41
N GLU A 299 4.66 -16.04 18.04
CA GLU A 299 4.48 -17.29 18.80
C GLU A 299 3.01 -17.62 19.18
N LYS A 300 2.04 -16.93 18.55
CA LYS A 300 0.60 -17.00 18.84
C LYS A 300 -0.23 -17.50 17.66
N VAL A 301 0.21 -17.21 16.44
CA VAL A 301 -0.45 -17.62 15.20
C VAL A 301 0.49 -18.51 14.40
N CYS A 302 -0.04 -19.57 13.81
CA CYS A 302 0.66 -20.41 12.87
C CYS A 302 -0.15 -20.51 11.58
N MET A 303 0.49 -20.54 10.42
CA MET A 303 -0.22 -20.59 9.15
C MET A 303 0.53 -21.39 8.09
N LYS A 304 -0.21 -21.89 7.09
CA LYS A 304 0.34 -22.38 5.82
C LYS A 304 -0.39 -21.77 4.63
N ILE A 305 0.33 -21.67 3.52
CA ILE A 305 -0.22 -21.49 2.17
C ILE A 305 0.40 -22.48 1.18
N GLY A 306 -0.25 -22.64 0.02
CA GLY A 306 0.10 -23.63 -1.01
C GLY A 306 -0.51 -25.01 -0.80
N ASN A 307 -0.45 -25.85 -1.82
CA ASN A 307 -1.11 -27.16 -1.84
C ASN A 307 -0.35 -28.27 -1.10
N GLY A 308 0.89 -28.02 -0.66
CA GLY A 308 1.67 -29.01 0.08
C GLY A 308 1.05 -29.34 1.44
N SER A 309 0.98 -30.62 1.80
CA SER A 309 0.46 -31.06 3.10
C SER A 309 1.37 -30.59 4.23
N TRP A 310 0.78 -29.94 5.25
CA TRP A 310 1.50 -29.46 6.43
C TRP A 310 0.51 -29.08 7.55
N CYS A 311 0.88 -29.36 8.80
CA CYS A 311 0.21 -28.88 10.01
C CYS A 311 1.22 -28.70 11.15
N PRO A 312 0.93 -27.87 12.17
CA PRO A 312 1.82 -27.73 13.31
C PRO A 312 1.81 -29.00 14.19
N SER A 313 2.98 -29.45 14.64
CA SER A 313 3.11 -30.72 15.38
C SER A 313 2.64 -30.68 16.84
N SER A 314 2.53 -29.49 17.46
CA SER A 314 2.14 -29.36 18.87
C SER A 314 0.61 -29.36 19.02
N ARG A 315 0.11 -30.06 20.04
CA ARG A 315 -1.31 -30.10 20.41
C ARG A 315 -1.85 -28.77 20.94
N GLU A 316 -0.98 -27.80 21.21
CA GLU A 316 -1.37 -26.45 21.65
C GLU A 316 -2.01 -25.62 20.51
N TRP A 317 -1.83 -26.02 19.26
CA TRP A 317 -2.38 -25.30 18.11
C TRP A 317 -3.79 -25.76 17.77
N THR A 318 -4.74 -24.84 17.80
CA THR A 318 -6.12 -25.08 17.39
C THR A 318 -6.37 -24.47 16.01
N LEU A 319 -7.03 -25.20 15.11
CA LEU A 319 -7.39 -24.67 13.78
C LEU A 319 -8.38 -23.52 13.94
N ALA A 320 -8.01 -22.33 13.48
CA ALA A 320 -8.81 -21.12 13.59
C ALA A 320 -9.63 -20.87 12.33
N THR A 321 -9.03 -21.07 11.15
CA THR A 321 -9.73 -20.99 9.85
C THR A 321 -8.94 -21.72 8.76
N SER A 322 -9.61 -22.11 7.68
CA SER A 322 -8.99 -22.66 6.49
C SER A 322 -9.82 -22.37 5.24
N GLY A 323 -9.17 -22.47 4.07
CA GLY A 323 -9.81 -22.35 2.78
C GLY A 323 -8.94 -22.95 1.68
N HIS A 324 -9.19 -22.57 0.43
CA HIS A 324 -8.42 -23.10 -0.70
C HIS A 324 -6.93 -22.77 -0.54
N ASN A 325 -6.10 -23.81 -0.38
CA ASN A 325 -4.65 -23.73 -0.22
C ASN A 325 -4.15 -22.87 0.96
N TYR A 326 -4.95 -22.59 1.98
CA TYR A 326 -4.45 -21.95 3.21
C TYR A 326 -5.12 -22.52 4.47
N ALA A 327 -4.39 -22.47 5.57
CA ALA A 327 -4.90 -22.79 6.90
C ALA A 327 -4.18 -21.96 7.96
N VAL A 328 -4.90 -21.56 9.00
CA VAL A 328 -4.39 -20.75 10.12
C VAL A 328 -4.81 -21.41 11.43
N TRP A 329 -3.85 -21.52 12.33
CA TRP A 329 -4.00 -21.99 13.70
C TRP A 329 -3.63 -20.89 14.69
N ASN A 330 -4.17 -20.97 15.90
CA ASN A 330 -3.77 -20.10 17.00
C ASN A 330 -3.62 -20.88 18.31
N LYS A 331 -2.99 -20.23 19.29
CA LYS A 331 -2.91 -20.67 20.68
C LYS A 331 -3.80 -19.82 21.58
#